data_AF-A0A437LXS4-F1
#
_entry.id   AF-A0A437LXS4-F1
#
_cell.length_a   1.000
_cell.length_b   1.000
_cell.length_c   1.000
_cell.angle_alpha   90.00
_cell.angle_beta   90.00
_cell.angle_gamma   90.00
#
_symmetry.space_group_name_H-M   'P 1'
#
loop_
_entity.id
_entity.type
_entity.pdbx_description
1 polymer ?
#
loop_
_entity_poly.entity_id
_entity_poly.type
_entity_poly.pdbx_seq_one_letter_code
_entity_poly.pdbx_strand_id
1 'polypeptide(L)'
;MGLVANARKGLGFAHFLYMQRVKGFDVPDRPHFDPLSTEPFIDRLRSSKLYLEFGSGGSTVVAAQLGIETITVESDRWFGRAVQAKIHPATTNTMLFIDLGLTRDWSYPVFKRQTPARRARWDEYTEAPRRHISKLGGRFPDLILVDGRFRMACALVCAQEAHRLGQSTTICVDDYGDKDWYRPLEYSLGTPELVGRMAIFSVHPDRPAPTQDVIERAKRDFR
;
A
#
# COMPACT_ATOMS: atom_id res chain seq x y z
N MET A 1 10.36 -15.25 -33.52
CA MET A 1 10.67 -14.89 -32.11
C MET A 1 9.48 -14.35 -31.32
N GLY A 2 8.57 -13.56 -31.91
CA GLY A 2 7.41 -12.97 -31.16
C GLY A 2 6.31 -13.94 -30.72
N LEU A 3 6.02 -15.00 -31.49
CA LEU A 3 4.94 -15.95 -31.17
C LEU A 3 5.23 -16.77 -29.90
N VAL A 4 6.46 -17.26 -29.76
CA VAL A 4 6.91 -18.08 -28.61
C VAL A 4 6.95 -17.27 -27.31
N ALA A 5 7.35 -15.99 -27.39
CA ALA A 5 7.36 -15.09 -26.23
C ALA A 5 5.94 -14.75 -25.74
N ASN A 6 4.98 -14.60 -26.66
CA ASN A 6 3.58 -14.36 -26.32
C ASN A 6 2.91 -15.61 -25.73
N ALA A 7 3.21 -16.80 -26.25
CA ALA A 7 2.74 -18.07 -25.69
C ALA A 7 3.25 -18.29 -24.25
N ARG A 8 4.54 -18.02 -23.98
CA ARG A 8 5.13 -18.09 -22.62
C ARG A 8 4.48 -17.11 -21.65
N LYS A 9 4.20 -15.86 -22.08
CA LYS A 9 3.49 -14.86 -21.26
C LYS A 9 2.05 -15.26 -20.97
N GLY A 10 1.34 -15.83 -21.95
CA GLY A 10 -0.02 -16.34 -21.78
C GLY A 10 -0.09 -17.52 -20.79
N LEU A 11 0.83 -18.47 -20.91
CA LEU A 11 0.93 -19.61 -19.99
C LEU A 11 1.26 -19.17 -18.55
N GLY A 12 2.19 -18.22 -18.39
CA GLY A 12 2.50 -17.64 -17.08
C GLY A 12 1.30 -16.93 -16.45
N PHE A 13 0.51 -16.19 -17.23
CA PHE A 13 -0.69 -15.54 -16.75
C PHE A 13 -1.78 -16.54 -16.34
N ALA A 14 -2.04 -17.58 -17.15
CA ALA A 14 -2.98 -18.63 -16.81
C ALA A 14 -2.56 -19.38 -15.52
N HIS A 15 -1.27 -19.69 -15.39
CA HIS A 15 -0.69 -20.26 -14.18
C HIS A 15 -0.91 -19.36 -12.97
N PHE A 16 -0.64 -18.05 -13.06
CA PHE A 16 -0.93 -17.09 -12.00
C PHE A 16 -2.42 -17.10 -11.61
N LEU A 17 -3.34 -17.06 -12.58
CA LEU A 17 -4.78 -17.06 -12.28
C LEU A 17 -5.23 -18.35 -11.58
N TYR A 18 -4.64 -19.50 -11.95
CA TYR A 18 -4.85 -20.78 -11.27
C TYR A 18 -4.30 -20.75 -9.85
N MET A 19 -3.07 -20.25 -9.64
CA MET A 19 -2.49 -20.12 -8.32
C MET A 19 -3.36 -19.22 -7.43
N GLN A 20 -3.72 -18.04 -7.92
CA GLN A 20 -4.53 -17.04 -7.23
C GLN A 20 -5.93 -17.55 -6.85
N ARG A 21 -6.62 -18.30 -7.73
CA ARG A 21 -8.04 -18.67 -7.53
C ARG A 21 -8.27 -20.09 -7.01
N VAL A 22 -7.31 -21.01 -7.22
CA VAL A 22 -7.51 -22.44 -6.97
C VAL A 22 -6.55 -22.97 -5.93
N LYS A 23 -5.23 -22.79 -6.12
CA LYS A 23 -4.24 -23.25 -5.13
C LYS A 23 -4.21 -22.41 -3.87
N GLY A 24 -4.45 -21.10 -3.99
CA GLY A 24 -4.28 -20.14 -2.91
C GLY A 24 -2.82 -19.69 -2.74
N PHE A 25 -2.58 -18.93 -1.68
CA PHE A 25 -1.29 -18.32 -1.38
C PHE A 25 -0.74 -18.84 -0.06
N ASP A 26 0.57 -19.06 -0.03
CA ASP A 26 1.33 -19.23 1.21
C ASP A 26 1.79 -17.85 1.68
N VAL A 27 1.12 -17.32 2.68
CA VAL A 27 1.40 -15.97 3.20
C VAL A 27 2.50 -16.06 4.25
N PRO A 28 3.58 -15.27 4.16
CA PRO A 28 4.66 -15.27 5.14
C PRO A 28 4.19 -14.78 6.53
N ASP A 29 4.91 -15.13 7.59
CA ASP A 29 4.65 -14.61 8.95
C ASP A 29 5.30 -13.24 9.20
N ARG A 30 6.16 -12.77 8.29
CA ARG A 30 6.92 -11.53 8.42
C ARG A 30 6.94 -10.77 7.10
N PRO A 31 7.08 -9.44 7.12
CA PRO A 31 7.17 -8.66 5.89
C PRO A 31 8.41 -9.06 5.06
N HIS A 32 8.29 -8.99 3.74
CA HIS A 32 9.41 -9.24 2.81
C HIS A 32 10.18 -7.96 2.50
N PHE A 33 10.61 -7.25 3.54
CA PHE A 33 11.52 -6.11 3.40
C PHE A 33 12.95 -6.59 3.29
N ASP A 34 13.88 -5.68 2.99
CA ASP A 34 15.29 -6.02 3.18
C ASP A 34 15.63 -6.12 4.69
N PRO A 35 16.72 -6.83 5.05
CA PRO A 35 17.06 -7.07 6.44
C PRO A 35 17.27 -5.79 7.27
N LEU A 36 17.68 -4.68 6.65
CA LEU A 36 17.93 -3.42 7.36
C LEU A 36 16.62 -2.70 7.71
N SER A 37 15.56 -2.82 6.88
CA SER A 37 14.27 -2.16 7.13
C SER A 37 13.35 -2.94 8.06
N THR A 38 13.49 -4.26 8.15
CA THR A 38 12.51 -5.13 8.81
C THR A 38 12.31 -4.81 10.29
N GLU A 39 13.37 -4.83 11.10
CA GLU A 39 13.24 -4.58 12.54
C GLU A 39 12.91 -3.11 12.85
N PRO A 40 13.53 -2.10 12.22
CA PRO A 40 13.14 -0.71 12.44
C PRO A 40 11.67 -0.41 12.10
N PHE A 41 11.12 -1.06 11.06
CA PHE A 41 9.69 -0.94 10.78
C PHE A 41 8.84 -1.58 11.88
N ILE A 42 9.20 -2.79 12.33
CA ILE A 42 8.46 -3.49 13.38
C ILE A 42 8.49 -2.72 14.71
N ASP A 43 9.60 -2.05 15.04
CA ASP A 43 9.69 -1.20 16.24
C ASP A 43 8.75 0.01 16.17
N ARG A 44 8.60 0.62 14.99
CA ARG A 44 7.61 1.68 14.76
C ARG A 44 6.19 1.15 14.86
N LEU A 45 5.94 -0.03 14.30
CA LEU A 45 4.62 -0.70 14.36
C LEU A 45 4.23 -1.07 15.79
N ARG A 46 5.17 -1.55 16.62
CA ARG A 46 4.91 -1.81 18.06
C ARG A 46 4.49 -0.55 18.82
N SER A 47 4.94 0.61 18.36
CA SER A 47 4.68 1.90 19.02
C SER A 47 3.46 2.63 18.47
N SER A 48 2.87 2.15 17.38
CA SER A 48 1.72 2.81 16.75
C SER A 48 0.41 2.44 17.43
N LYS A 49 -0.54 3.37 17.38
CA LYS A 49 -1.90 3.15 17.92
C LYS A 49 -2.88 2.76 16.82
N LEU A 50 -2.69 3.29 15.63
CA LEU A 50 -3.51 3.01 14.46
C LEU A 50 -2.60 2.91 13.24
N TYR A 51 -2.55 1.72 12.66
CA TYR A 51 -1.72 1.42 11.51
C TYR A 51 -2.58 1.40 10.24
N LEU A 52 -2.11 2.05 9.18
CA LEU A 52 -2.67 1.92 7.84
C LEU A 52 -1.62 1.30 6.92
N GLU A 53 -2.03 0.35 6.09
CA GLU A 53 -1.16 -0.17 5.04
C GLU A 53 -1.85 -0.26 3.69
N PHE A 54 -1.08 -0.01 2.65
CA PHE A 54 -1.43 -0.32 1.27
C PHE A 54 -0.60 -1.52 0.84
N GLY A 55 -1.28 -2.59 0.42
CA GLY A 55 -0.68 -3.91 0.24
C GLY A 55 -0.75 -4.70 1.54
N SER A 56 -1.51 -5.79 1.55
CA SER A 56 -1.53 -6.72 2.68
C SER A 56 -0.33 -7.67 2.61
N GLY A 57 -0.04 -8.38 3.70
CA GLY A 57 0.99 -9.43 3.69
C GLY A 57 1.53 -9.75 5.07
N GLY A 58 2.82 -10.05 5.14
CA GLY A 58 3.49 -10.35 6.41
C GLY A 58 3.52 -9.18 7.38
N SER A 59 3.53 -7.92 6.91
CA SER A 59 3.35 -6.72 7.75
C SER A 59 2.00 -6.76 8.49
N THR A 60 0.93 -7.14 7.79
CA THR A 60 -0.42 -7.31 8.35
C THR A 60 -0.44 -8.39 9.44
N VAL A 61 0.23 -9.53 9.18
CA VAL A 61 0.32 -10.64 10.14
C VAL A 61 1.05 -10.20 11.42
N VAL A 62 2.17 -9.48 11.29
CA VAL A 62 2.90 -8.96 12.45
C VAL A 62 2.08 -7.92 13.21
N ALA A 63 1.40 -6.98 12.52
CA ALA A 63 0.52 -6.01 13.17
C ALA A 63 -0.58 -6.70 13.98
N ALA A 64 -1.15 -7.77 13.43
CA ALA A 64 -2.16 -8.57 14.10
C ALA A 64 -1.63 -9.31 15.34
N GLN A 65 -0.43 -9.89 15.26
CA GLN A 65 0.24 -10.55 16.39
C GLN A 65 0.56 -9.57 17.53
N LEU A 66 0.86 -8.32 17.19
CA LEU A 66 1.11 -7.24 18.14
C LEU A 66 -0.19 -6.61 18.68
N GLY A 67 -1.36 -6.99 18.16
CA GLY A 67 -2.66 -6.45 18.58
C GLY A 67 -2.90 -5.00 18.15
N ILE A 68 -2.21 -4.52 17.12
CA ILE A 68 -2.33 -3.13 16.63
C ILE A 68 -3.60 -2.98 15.79
N GLU A 69 -4.41 -1.97 16.10
CA GLU A 69 -5.58 -1.60 15.29
C GLU A 69 -5.12 -1.22 13.88
N THR A 70 -5.62 -1.93 12.86
CA THR A 70 -5.08 -1.85 11.50
C THR A 70 -6.16 -1.60 10.46
N ILE A 71 -5.89 -0.72 9.49
CA ILE A 71 -6.63 -0.56 8.24
C ILE A 71 -5.74 -1.08 7.12
N THR A 72 -6.18 -2.11 6.39
CA THR A 72 -5.40 -2.71 5.30
C THR A 72 -6.10 -2.52 3.97
N VAL A 73 -5.45 -1.90 2.99
CA VAL A 73 -5.94 -1.81 1.61
C VAL A 73 -5.30 -2.92 0.78
N GLU A 74 -6.12 -3.81 0.23
CA GLU A 74 -5.67 -4.89 -0.64
C GLU A 74 -6.47 -4.92 -1.94
N SER A 75 -5.79 -5.11 -3.06
CA SER A 75 -6.43 -5.22 -4.37
C SER A 75 -6.68 -6.64 -4.83
N ASP A 76 -5.82 -7.58 -4.47
CA ASP A 76 -6.04 -9.00 -4.68
C ASP A 76 -6.81 -9.60 -3.51
N ARG A 77 -8.13 -9.67 -3.67
CA ARG A 77 -9.03 -10.25 -2.67
C ARG A 77 -8.69 -11.70 -2.30
N TRP A 78 -8.04 -12.47 -3.17
CA TRP A 78 -7.68 -13.85 -2.88
C TRP A 78 -6.46 -13.90 -1.96
N PHE A 79 -5.44 -13.09 -2.28
CA PHE A 79 -4.28 -12.92 -1.42
C PHE A 79 -4.68 -12.35 -0.06
N GLY A 80 -5.43 -11.26 -0.02
CA GLY A 80 -5.84 -10.65 1.26
C GLY A 80 -6.74 -11.55 2.11
N ARG A 81 -7.53 -12.45 1.51
CA ARG A 81 -8.26 -13.50 2.27
C ARG A 81 -7.30 -14.53 2.89
N ALA A 82 -6.25 -14.91 2.17
CA ALA A 82 -5.21 -15.78 2.73
C ALA A 82 -4.47 -15.08 3.87
N VAL A 83 -4.23 -13.77 3.78
CA VAL A 83 -3.68 -12.97 4.90
C VAL A 83 -4.64 -12.94 6.08
N GLN A 84 -5.93 -12.64 5.85
CA GLN A 84 -6.96 -12.65 6.90
C GLN A 84 -7.07 -14.00 7.62
N ALA A 85 -6.87 -15.11 6.91
CA ALA A 85 -6.90 -16.44 7.52
C ALA A 85 -5.79 -16.66 8.56
N LYS A 86 -4.74 -15.84 8.56
CA LYS A 86 -3.66 -15.86 9.56
C LYS A 86 -3.90 -14.91 10.74
N ILE A 87 -4.94 -14.08 10.68
CA ILE A 87 -5.26 -13.08 11.69
C ILE A 87 -6.28 -13.68 12.66
N HIS A 88 -6.05 -13.51 13.96
CA HIS A 88 -7.02 -13.97 14.95
C HIS A 88 -8.33 -13.14 14.83
N PRO A 89 -9.53 -13.74 14.89
CA PRO A 89 -10.80 -13.02 14.68
C PRO A 89 -11.06 -11.87 15.64
N ALA A 90 -10.45 -11.89 16.83
CA ALA A 90 -10.56 -10.82 17.82
C ALA A 90 -9.63 -9.61 17.56
N THR A 91 -8.69 -9.72 16.62
CA THR A 91 -7.80 -8.63 16.24
C THR A 91 -8.55 -7.60 15.40
N THR A 92 -8.45 -6.32 15.75
CA THR A 92 -9.06 -5.23 14.99
C THR A 92 -8.28 -4.95 13.69
N ASN A 93 -8.62 -5.67 12.63
CA ASN A 93 -8.12 -5.43 11.27
C ASN A 93 -9.29 -5.15 10.32
N THR A 94 -9.35 -3.92 9.79
CA THR A 94 -10.29 -3.55 8.73
C THR A 94 -9.63 -3.76 7.38
N MET A 95 -9.99 -4.86 6.70
CA MET A 95 -9.53 -5.14 5.34
C MET A 95 -10.45 -4.48 4.30
N LEU A 96 -9.90 -3.59 3.49
CA LEU A 96 -10.54 -2.88 2.39
C LEU A 96 -10.12 -3.50 1.07
N PHE A 97 -10.99 -4.35 0.50
CA PHE A 97 -10.74 -4.99 -0.79
C PHE A 97 -11.10 -4.07 -1.97
N ILE A 98 -10.11 -3.62 -2.75
CA ILE A 98 -10.31 -2.68 -3.86
C ILE A 98 -9.96 -3.30 -5.21
N ASP A 99 -10.96 -3.57 -6.04
CA ASP A 99 -10.77 -4.19 -7.36
C ASP A 99 -10.12 -3.23 -8.38
N LEU A 100 -8.82 -3.41 -8.62
CA LEU A 100 -8.06 -2.71 -9.68
C LEU A 100 -8.36 -3.21 -11.11
N GLY A 101 -9.23 -4.21 -11.25
CA GLY A 101 -9.51 -4.93 -12.48
C GLY A 101 -8.62 -6.14 -12.67
N LEU A 102 -8.43 -6.55 -13.92
CA LEU A 102 -7.58 -7.70 -14.23
C LEU A 102 -6.11 -7.36 -13.93
N THR A 103 -5.52 -8.06 -12.97
CA THR A 103 -4.14 -7.87 -12.51
C THR A 103 -3.28 -9.11 -12.76
N ARG A 104 -1.96 -8.93 -12.74
CA ARG A 104 -0.94 -9.99 -12.66
C ARG A 104 -0.40 -10.08 -11.22
N ASP A 105 0.71 -10.78 -11.04
CA ASP A 105 1.49 -10.79 -9.82
C ASP A 105 1.64 -9.36 -9.25
N TRP A 106 1.60 -9.26 -7.91
CA TRP A 106 1.71 -7.99 -7.18
C TRP A 106 0.61 -6.97 -7.55
N SER A 107 -0.55 -7.47 -7.97
CA SER A 107 -1.71 -6.67 -8.37
C SER A 107 -1.43 -5.67 -9.49
N TYR A 108 -0.43 -5.95 -10.33
CA TYR A 108 -0.07 -5.06 -11.42
C TYR A 108 -1.14 -5.08 -12.52
N PRO A 109 -1.76 -3.94 -12.90
CA PRO A 109 -2.85 -3.93 -13.88
C PRO A 109 -2.43 -4.49 -15.24
N VAL A 110 -3.20 -5.43 -15.78
CA VAL A 110 -3.00 -5.96 -17.15
C VAL A 110 -3.27 -4.86 -18.18
N PHE A 111 -4.30 -4.05 -17.94
CA PHE A 111 -4.70 -2.97 -18.84
C PHE A 111 -4.33 -1.61 -18.25
N LYS A 112 -3.38 -0.92 -18.91
CA LYS A 112 -2.86 0.38 -18.46
C LYS A 112 -3.60 1.59 -19.03
N ARG A 113 -4.47 1.41 -20.02
CA ARG A 113 -5.20 2.52 -20.65
C ARG A 113 -6.17 3.15 -19.65
N GLN A 114 -5.98 4.43 -19.36
CA GLN A 114 -6.78 5.18 -18.39
C GLN A 114 -8.18 5.51 -18.94
N THR A 115 -9.11 4.56 -18.81
CA THR A 115 -10.54 4.81 -19.07
C THR A 115 -11.20 5.37 -17.81
N PRO A 116 -12.34 6.10 -17.90
CA PRO A 116 -13.05 6.62 -16.73
C PRO A 116 -13.28 5.56 -15.65
N ALA A 117 -13.77 4.37 -16.04
CA ALA A 117 -14.00 3.26 -15.12
C ALA A 117 -12.73 2.70 -14.45
N ARG A 118 -11.56 2.80 -15.09
CA ARG A 118 -10.29 2.34 -14.48
C ARG A 118 -9.74 3.39 -13.54
N ARG A 119 -9.80 4.67 -13.92
CA ARG A 119 -9.43 5.78 -13.03
C ARG A 119 -10.23 5.74 -11.74
N ALA A 120 -11.56 5.60 -11.83
CA ALA A 120 -12.40 5.48 -10.64
C ALA A 120 -11.98 4.34 -9.68
N ARG A 121 -11.54 3.18 -10.21
CA ARG A 121 -11.01 2.08 -9.39
C ARG A 121 -9.66 2.40 -8.75
N TRP A 122 -8.81 3.12 -9.47
CA TRP A 122 -7.48 3.51 -8.97
C TRP A 122 -7.58 4.63 -7.93
N ASP A 123 -8.48 5.58 -8.15
CA ASP A 123 -8.86 6.61 -7.17
C ASP A 123 -9.35 5.95 -5.88
N GLU A 124 -10.28 5.01 -6.03
CA GLU A 124 -10.83 4.22 -4.93
C GLU A 124 -9.74 3.51 -4.11
N TYR A 125 -8.70 2.97 -4.75
CA TYR A 125 -7.59 2.32 -4.05
C TYR A 125 -6.84 3.28 -3.12
N THR A 126 -6.61 4.51 -3.59
CA THR A 126 -5.91 5.54 -2.82
C THR A 126 -6.79 6.25 -1.79
N GLU A 127 -8.10 6.35 -2.04
CA GLU A 127 -9.02 7.21 -1.27
C GLU A 127 -9.90 6.44 -0.28
N ALA A 128 -10.09 5.13 -0.46
CA ALA A 128 -10.93 4.32 0.42
C ALA A 128 -10.59 4.45 1.92
N PRO A 129 -9.30 4.52 2.34
CA PRO A 129 -8.95 4.74 3.74
C PRO A 129 -9.55 6.01 4.34
N ARG A 130 -9.61 7.13 3.57
CA ARG A 130 -10.15 8.42 4.05
C ARG A 130 -11.59 8.30 4.52
N ARG A 131 -12.41 7.54 3.79
CA ARG A 131 -13.81 7.30 4.15
C ARG A 131 -13.94 6.44 5.40
N HIS A 132 -13.05 5.48 5.61
CA HIS A 132 -13.02 4.69 6.83
C HIS A 132 -12.55 5.54 8.04
N ILE A 133 -11.47 6.30 7.88
CA ILE A 133 -10.95 7.23 8.90
C ILE A 133 -12.02 8.23 9.35
N SER A 134 -12.79 8.77 8.41
CA SER A 134 -13.93 9.65 8.74
C SER A 134 -14.96 8.97 9.66
N LYS A 135 -15.21 7.66 9.48
CA LYS A 135 -16.11 6.88 10.35
C LYS A 135 -15.52 6.61 11.74
N LEU A 136 -14.19 6.59 11.87
CA LEU A 136 -13.47 6.47 13.15
C LEU A 136 -13.38 7.80 13.92
N GLY A 137 -14.23 8.78 13.60
CA GLY A 137 -14.22 10.09 14.25
C GLY A 137 -12.99 10.93 13.90
N GLY A 138 -12.32 10.66 12.78
CA GLY A 138 -11.13 11.39 12.35
C GLY A 138 -9.83 10.98 13.04
N ARG A 139 -9.83 9.87 13.81
CA ARG A 139 -8.60 9.24 14.30
C ARG A 139 -7.74 8.84 13.10
N PHE A 140 -6.66 9.58 12.87
CA PHE A 140 -5.76 9.35 11.75
C PHE A 140 -4.67 8.34 12.13
N PRO A 141 -4.24 7.45 11.23
CA PRO A 141 -3.13 6.54 11.48
C PRO A 141 -1.85 7.31 11.84
N ASP A 142 -1.14 6.86 12.88
CA ASP A 142 0.15 7.42 13.28
C ASP A 142 1.33 6.73 12.57
N LEU A 143 1.09 5.54 12.00
CA LEU A 143 2.00 4.84 11.10
C LEU A 143 1.29 4.39 9.83
N ILE A 144 1.90 4.67 8.68
CA ILE A 144 1.38 4.29 7.36
C ILE A 144 2.47 3.53 6.59
N LEU A 145 2.19 2.31 6.14
CA LEU A 145 3.03 1.58 5.19
C LEU A 145 2.47 1.67 3.77
N VAL A 146 3.34 2.00 2.83
CA VAL A 146 3.05 2.03 1.40
C VAL A 146 3.92 0.98 0.71
N ASP A 147 3.39 -0.24 0.60
CA ASP A 147 4.04 -1.38 -0.06
C ASP A 147 3.16 -2.01 -1.17
N GLY A 148 2.06 -1.35 -1.50
CA GLY A 148 1.09 -1.80 -2.49
C GLY A 148 1.37 -1.23 -3.87
N ARG A 149 0.29 -0.97 -4.61
CA ARG A 149 0.30 -0.25 -5.89
C ARG A 149 0.04 1.24 -5.67
N PHE A 150 0.35 2.05 -6.68
CA PHE A 150 0.19 3.51 -6.67
C PHE A 150 0.92 4.18 -5.50
N ARG A 151 2.15 3.72 -5.20
CA ARG A 151 2.88 4.07 -3.97
C ARG A 151 2.99 5.58 -3.77
N MET A 152 3.38 6.33 -4.79
CA MET A 152 3.44 7.80 -4.69
C MET A 152 2.08 8.41 -4.38
N ALA A 153 1.02 7.98 -5.06
CA ALA A 153 -0.31 8.52 -4.86
C ALA A 153 -0.84 8.21 -3.46
N CYS A 154 -0.63 6.99 -2.96
CA CYS A 154 -1.00 6.60 -1.60
C CYS A 154 -0.32 7.49 -0.56
N ALA A 155 1.00 7.67 -0.65
CA ALA A 155 1.76 8.52 0.27
C ALA A 155 1.27 9.98 0.25
N LEU A 156 1.05 10.54 -0.94
CA LEU A 156 0.60 11.93 -1.10
C LEU A 156 -0.84 12.14 -0.61
N VAL A 157 -1.75 11.20 -0.87
CA VAL A 157 -3.15 11.26 -0.40
C VAL A 157 -3.20 11.16 1.12
N CYS A 158 -2.42 10.27 1.73
CA CYS A 158 -2.30 10.17 3.18
C CYS A 158 -1.75 11.45 3.80
N ALA A 159 -0.70 12.04 3.24
CA ALA A 159 -0.16 13.30 3.74
C ALA A 159 -1.14 14.48 3.59
N GLN A 160 -1.87 14.56 2.46
CA GLN A 160 -2.92 15.56 2.26
C GLN A 160 -4.02 15.41 3.32
N GLU A 161 -4.44 14.17 3.63
CA GLU A 161 -5.46 13.91 4.64
C GLU A 161 -4.97 14.21 6.07
N ALA A 162 -3.72 13.85 6.40
CA ALA A 162 -3.09 14.20 7.68
C ALA A 162 -3.11 15.71 7.90
N HIS A 163 -2.70 16.50 6.89
CA HIS A 163 -2.76 17.96 6.94
C HIS A 163 -4.20 18.47 7.11
N ARG A 164 -5.16 17.95 6.33
CA ARG A 164 -6.58 18.33 6.44
C ARG A 164 -7.14 18.13 7.85
N LEU A 165 -6.66 17.11 8.56
CA LEU A 165 -7.07 16.77 9.92
C LEU A 165 -6.20 17.40 11.01
N GLY A 166 -5.15 18.15 10.64
CA GLY A 166 -4.19 18.71 11.60
C GLY A 166 -3.42 17.64 12.39
N GLN A 167 -3.17 16.48 11.79
CA GLN A 167 -2.51 15.34 12.42
C GLN A 167 -1.10 15.12 11.87
N SER A 168 -0.23 14.55 12.71
CA SER A 168 1.08 14.04 12.30
C SER A 168 1.03 12.53 12.04
N THR A 169 1.87 12.05 11.13
CA THR A 169 2.01 10.62 10.82
C THR A 169 3.43 10.31 10.36
N THR A 170 3.85 9.06 10.54
CA THR A 170 4.99 8.50 9.83
C THR A 170 4.52 7.74 8.60
N ILE A 171 5.10 8.01 7.44
CA ILE A 171 4.84 7.27 6.19
C ILE A 171 6.10 6.51 5.78
N CYS A 172 6.02 5.19 5.79
CA CYS A 172 7.03 4.27 5.30
C CYS A 172 6.70 3.86 3.86
N VAL A 173 7.60 4.09 2.91
CA VAL A 173 7.46 3.67 1.51
C VAL A 173 8.53 2.63 1.21
N ASP A 174 8.13 1.39 0.92
CA ASP A 174 9.07 0.32 0.57
C ASP A 174 9.49 0.37 -0.91
N ASP A 175 10.55 -0.36 -1.28
CA ASP A 175 11.31 -0.29 -2.54
C ASP A 175 11.58 1.14 -3.06
N TYR A 176 12.00 2.05 -2.18
CA TYR A 176 12.40 3.42 -2.53
C TYR A 176 13.75 3.48 -3.29
N GLY A 177 14.16 2.42 -3.97
CA GLY A 177 15.51 2.28 -4.54
C GLY A 177 15.83 3.24 -5.71
N ASP A 178 14.82 3.79 -6.37
CA ASP A 178 14.94 4.72 -7.50
C ASP A 178 14.64 6.16 -7.05
N LYS A 179 15.67 6.83 -6.48
CA LYS A 179 15.54 8.16 -5.89
C LYS A 179 15.00 9.20 -6.88
N ASP A 180 15.36 9.10 -8.15
CA ASP A 180 14.90 10.03 -9.18
C ASP A 180 13.40 9.91 -9.45
N TRP A 181 12.89 8.68 -9.42
CA TRP A 181 11.45 8.42 -9.60
C TRP A 181 10.62 8.99 -8.45
N TYR A 182 11.08 8.82 -7.21
CA TYR A 182 10.34 9.24 -6.02
C TYR A 182 10.61 10.68 -5.58
N ARG A 183 11.48 11.42 -6.27
CA ARG A 183 11.75 12.84 -6.02
C ARG A 183 10.48 13.72 -5.83
N PRO A 184 9.34 13.51 -6.52
CA PRO A 184 8.09 14.23 -6.23
C PRO A 184 7.58 14.08 -4.80
N LEU A 185 7.84 12.94 -4.14
CA LEU A 185 7.52 12.75 -2.72
C LEU A 185 8.38 13.66 -1.85
N GLU A 186 9.68 13.80 -2.13
CA GLU A 186 10.57 14.62 -1.31
C GLU A 186 10.19 16.11 -1.35
N TYR A 187 9.76 16.61 -2.52
CA TYR A 187 9.24 17.97 -2.64
C TYR A 187 7.98 18.21 -1.80
N SER A 188 7.15 17.18 -1.63
CA SER A 188 5.85 17.30 -0.97
C SER A 188 5.92 16.97 0.53
N LEU A 189 6.74 15.99 0.90
CA LEU A 189 6.80 15.39 2.24
C LEU A 189 8.09 15.76 2.99
N GLY A 190 9.08 16.33 2.30
CA GLY A 190 10.42 16.58 2.83
C GLY A 190 11.39 15.42 2.60
N THR A 191 12.62 15.58 3.06
CA THR A 191 13.66 14.56 2.94
C THR A 191 13.35 13.36 3.84
N PRO A 192 13.32 12.12 3.31
CA PRO A 192 13.10 10.94 4.12
C PRO A 192 14.37 10.52 4.88
N GLU A 193 14.17 9.84 6.00
CA GLU A 193 15.17 8.93 6.55
C GLU A 193 15.19 7.66 5.68
N LEU A 194 16.37 7.20 5.25
CA LEU A 194 16.51 5.96 4.51
C LEU A 194 17.01 4.86 5.45
N VAL A 195 16.24 3.76 5.52
CA VAL A 195 16.60 2.57 6.27
C VAL A 195 16.52 1.39 5.31
N GLY A 196 17.66 0.84 4.89
CA GLY A 196 17.69 -0.13 3.80
C GLY A 196 17.15 0.48 2.50
N ARG A 197 16.19 -0.19 1.87
CA ARG A 197 15.46 0.30 0.69
C ARG A 197 14.19 1.08 1.04
N MET A 198 13.83 1.18 2.32
CA MET A 198 12.64 1.88 2.78
C MET A 198 12.93 3.36 3.03
N ALA A 199 12.05 4.22 2.53
CA ALA A 199 12.04 5.64 2.89
C ALA A 199 10.99 5.92 3.96
N ILE A 200 11.37 6.70 4.97
CA ILE A 200 10.53 7.05 6.11
C ILE A 200 10.37 8.58 6.12
N PHE A 201 9.14 9.03 5.92
CA PHE A 201 8.77 10.44 5.94
C PHE A 201 8.03 10.77 7.25
N SER A 202 8.46 11.83 7.92
CA SER A 202 7.74 12.44 9.04
C SER A 202 6.85 13.56 8.52
N VAL A 203 5.54 13.32 8.49
CA VAL A 203 4.56 14.30 8.03
C VAL A 203 4.01 15.07 9.21
N HIS A 204 4.09 16.40 9.13
CA HIS A 204 3.55 17.32 10.13
C HIS A 204 2.56 18.28 9.47
N PRO A 205 1.51 18.69 10.21
CA PRO A 205 0.49 19.59 9.68
C PRO A 205 1.06 20.97 9.29
N ASP A 206 2.20 21.37 9.85
CA ASP A 206 2.85 22.66 9.57
C ASP A 206 3.52 22.72 8.18
N ARG A 207 3.64 21.59 7.47
CA ARG A 207 4.15 21.57 6.09
C ARG A 207 2.99 21.80 5.11
N PRO A 208 3.25 22.45 3.96
CA PRO A 208 2.24 22.58 2.91
C PRO A 208 1.68 21.21 2.49
N ALA A 209 0.35 21.10 2.39
CA ALA A 209 -0.28 19.90 1.87
C ALA A 209 0.13 19.62 0.42
N PRO A 210 0.28 18.34 0.03
CA PRO A 210 0.34 17.96 -1.37
C PRO A 210 -0.87 18.49 -2.16
N THR A 211 -0.61 19.10 -3.31
CA THR A 211 -1.67 19.64 -4.17
C THR A 211 -2.38 18.52 -4.94
N GLN A 212 -3.63 18.77 -5.33
CA GLN A 212 -4.40 17.80 -6.11
C GLN A 212 -3.71 17.46 -7.43
N ASP A 213 -3.07 18.42 -8.10
CA ASP A 213 -2.36 18.18 -9.36
C ASP A 213 -1.20 17.20 -9.22
N VAL A 214 -0.46 17.27 -8.10
CA VAL A 214 0.66 16.35 -7.83
C VAL A 214 0.12 14.93 -7.59
N ILE A 215 -0.99 14.81 -6.84
CA ILE A 215 -1.67 13.53 -6.60
C ILE A 215 -2.18 12.92 -7.92
N GLU A 216 -2.87 13.70 -8.76
CA GLU A 216 -3.41 13.22 -10.04
C GLU A 216 -2.31 12.79 -11.03
N ARG A 217 -1.13 13.41 -10.96
CA ARG A 217 0.05 12.94 -11.72
C ARG A 217 0.58 11.63 -11.14
N ALA A 218 0.67 11.51 -9.82
CA ALA A 218 1.15 10.30 -9.14
C ALA A 218 0.23 9.09 -9.38
N LYS A 219 -1.09 9.29 -9.51
CA LYS A 219 -2.06 8.23 -9.85
C LYS A 219 -1.84 7.59 -11.23
N ARG A 220 -0.97 8.17 -12.06
CA ARG A 220 -0.56 7.59 -13.36
C ARG A 220 0.55 6.56 -13.22
N ASP A 221 1.17 6.49 -12.05
CA ASP A 221 2.18 5.50 -11.71
C ASP A 221 1.52 4.29 -11.01
N PHE A 222 1.73 3.11 -11.59
CA PHE A 222 1.21 1.84 -11.08
C PHE A 222 2.20 1.11 -10.15
N ARG A 223 3.37 1.70 -9.89
CA ARG A 223 4.36 1.15 -8.95
C ARG A 223 3.83 1.11 -7.54
#